data_AF-A0A8C5VII6-F1
#
_entry.id   AF-A0A8C5VII6-F1
#
_cell.length_a   1.000
_cell.length_b   1.000
_cell.length_c   1.000
_cell.angle_alpha   90.00
_cell.angle_beta   90.00
_cell.angle_gamma   90.00
#
_symmetry.space_group_name_H-M   'P 1'
#
loop_
_entity.id
_entity.type
_entity.pdbx_description
1 polymer ?
#
loop_
_entity_poly.entity_id
_entity_poly.type
_entity_poly.pdbx_seq_one_letter_code
_entity_poly.pdbx_strand_id
1 'polypeptide(L)'
;MTRSHKSAASDYVCTTACSHSLALEEPTVIKKYLLKVAELLEKLRVRFLFSSDEDLKLTERTKALIDYENSKKALDKARLKSRDVKVAEAHRQECCQKWEQLSESAKEELINFEQKGVAAFRKHLMEMSELEIKHSNVSLLWSCICIDLFKNN
;
A
#
# COMPACT_ATOMS: atom_id res chain seq x y z
N MET A 1 3.84 -6.20 13.36
CA MET A 1 4.36 -5.66 12.08
C MET A 1 3.61 -4.40 11.64
N THR A 2 2.27 -4.37 11.68
CA THR A 2 1.43 -3.19 11.35
C THR A 2 1.83 -1.84 12.00
N ARG A 3 2.29 -1.81 13.26
CA ARG A 3 2.72 -0.56 13.94
C ARG A 3 3.97 0.06 13.31
N SER A 4 4.97 -0.77 12.97
CA SER A 4 6.19 -0.33 12.31
C SER A 4 5.90 0.17 10.90
N HIS A 5 4.92 -0.42 10.22
CA HIS A 5 4.50 -0.03 8.88
C HIS A 5 3.79 1.33 8.85
N LYS A 6 2.94 1.60 9.84
CA LYS A 6 2.33 2.93 10.02
C LYS A 6 3.36 4.00 10.39
N SER A 7 4.33 3.68 11.25
CA SER A 7 5.42 4.60 11.61
C SER A 7 6.27 4.93 10.38
N ALA A 8 6.72 3.93 9.62
CA ALA A 8 7.51 4.14 8.41
C ALA A 8 6.75 4.99 7.37
N ALA A 9 5.46 4.72 7.14
CA ALA A 9 4.64 5.53 6.24
C ALA A 9 4.54 7.00 6.67
N SER A 10 4.44 7.27 7.98
CA SER A 10 4.45 8.63 8.54
C SER A 10 5.79 9.33 8.33
N ASP A 11 6.90 8.61 8.52
CA ASP A 11 8.25 9.14 8.32
C ASP A 11 8.51 9.51 6.84
N TYR A 12 7.97 8.70 5.91
CA TYR A 12 8.00 9.01 4.47
C TYR A 12 7.21 10.29 4.12
N VAL A 13 6.06 10.54 4.75
CA VAL A 13 5.29 11.79 4.54
C VAL A 13 6.12 13.00 4.98
N CYS A 14 6.71 12.93 6.16
CA CYS A 14 7.52 14.02 6.72
C CYS A 14 8.76 14.30 5.84
N THR A 15 9.46 13.25 5.41
CA THR A 15 10.69 13.37 4.60
C THR A 15 10.39 13.86 3.18
N THR A 16 9.24 13.46 2.60
CA THR A 16 8.78 13.95 1.30
C THR A 16 8.43 15.43 1.36
N ALA A 17 7.68 15.85 2.38
CA ALA A 17 7.33 17.26 2.57
C ALA A 17 8.57 18.14 2.75
N CYS A 18 9.54 17.71 3.56
CA CYS A 18 10.82 18.41 3.72
C CYS A 18 11.60 18.49 2.39
N SER A 19 11.66 17.40 1.63
CA SER A 19 12.36 17.37 0.33
C SER A 19 11.70 18.30 -0.70
N HIS A 20 10.37 18.40 -0.66
CA HIS A 20 9.60 19.28 -1.53
C HIS A 20 9.77 20.76 -1.17
N SER A 21 9.83 21.10 0.12
CA SER A 21 10.11 22.45 0.60
C SER A 21 11.53 22.90 0.23
N LEU A 22 12.53 22.03 0.41
CA LEU A 22 13.92 22.30 0.03
C LEU A 22 14.08 22.49 -1.49
N ALA A 23 13.30 21.76 -2.31
CA ALA A 23 13.29 21.92 -3.76
C ALA A 23 12.71 23.27 -4.24
N LEU A 24 11.96 23.99 -3.41
CA LEU A 24 11.44 25.32 -3.74
C LEU A 24 12.49 26.43 -3.51
N GLU A 25 13.44 26.21 -2.61
CA GLU A 25 14.46 27.21 -2.22
C GLU A 25 15.76 27.12 -3.06
N GLU A 26 16.03 25.99 -3.73
CA GLU A 26 17.30 25.76 -4.45
C GLU A 26 17.19 25.98 -5.99
N PRO A 27 18.06 26.82 -6.62
CA PRO A 27 18.00 27.14 -8.05
C PRO A 27 18.75 26.17 -9.00
N THR A 28 19.38 25.10 -8.52
CA THR A 28 20.33 24.27 -9.30
C THR A 28 19.88 22.81 -9.53
N VAL A 29 20.76 21.98 -10.15
CA VAL A 29 20.64 20.52 -10.35
C VAL A 29 20.16 19.76 -9.10
N ILE A 30 20.43 20.28 -7.91
CA ILE A 30 20.00 19.73 -6.60
C ILE A 30 18.48 19.63 -6.50
N LYS A 31 17.74 20.62 -7.04
CA LYS A 31 16.28 20.60 -7.11
C LYS A 31 15.74 19.37 -7.83
N LYS A 32 16.39 18.98 -8.93
CA LYS A 32 16.01 17.79 -9.72
C LYS A 32 16.21 16.50 -8.92
N TYR A 33 17.29 16.42 -8.15
CA TYR A 33 17.56 15.26 -7.27
C TYR A 33 16.57 15.20 -6.09
N LEU A 34 16.29 16.33 -5.43
CA LEU A 34 15.35 16.40 -4.32
C LEU A 34 13.92 16.01 -4.74
N LEU A 35 13.47 16.45 -5.92
CA LEU A 35 12.19 16.02 -6.47
C LEU A 35 12.18 14.52 -6.81
N LYS A 36 13.25 13.98 -7.41
CA LYS A 36 13.38 12.54 -7.68
C LYS A 36 13.34 11.71 -6.39
N VAL A 37 13.96 12.20 -5.31
CA VAL A 37 13.95 11.57 -4.00
C VAL A 37 12.55 11.63 -3.38
N ALA A 38 11.88 12.78 -3.40
CA ALA A 38 10.51 12.93 -2.92
C ALA A 38 9.55 11.95 -3.64
N GLU A 39 9.68 11.80 -4.95
CA GLU A 39 8.90 10.83 -5.73
C GLU A 39 9.19 9.37 -5.33
N LEU A 40 10.46 9.01 -5.07
CA LEU A 40 10.82 7.66 -4.63
C LEU A 40 10.28 7.35 -3.23
N LEU A 41 10.22 8.34 -2.34
CA LEU A 41 9.68 8.19 -0.99
C LEU A 41 8.16 7.98 -1.01
N GLU A 42 7.42 8.68 -1.90
CA GLU A 42 6.00 8.41 -2.11
C GLU A 42 5.73 7.00 -2.67
N LYS A 43 6.59 6.50 -3.57
CA LYS A 43 6.51 5.12 -4.09
C LYS A 43 6.69 4.09 -2.97
N LEU A 44 7.66 4.32 -2.08
CA LEU A 44 7.88 3.46 -0.92
C LEU A 44 6.70 3.52 0.06
N ARG A 45 6.12 4.70 0.27
CA ARG A 45 4.95 4.89 1.15
C ARG A 45 3.73 4.08 0.69
N VAL A 46 3.37 4.16 -0.60
CA VAL A 46 2.22 3.42 -1.15
C VAL A 46 2.43 1.91 -1.02
N ARG A 47 3.64 1.42 -1.29
CA ARG A 47 3.98 0.00 -1.10
C ARG A 47 3.90 -0.43 0.36
N PHE A 48 4.32 0.42 1.30
CA PHE A 48 4.25 0.12 2.73
C PHE A 48 2.82 0.05 3.26
N LEU A 49 1.94 0.94 2.79
CA LEU A 49 0.52 0.93 3.15
C LEU A 49 -0.17 -0.34 2.65
N PHE A 50 0.10 -0.74 1.41
CA PHE A 50 -0.39 -1.98 0.83
C PHE A 50 0.04 -3.21 1.65
N SER A 51 1.32 -3.30 1.98
CA SER A 51 1.84 -4.38 2.83
C SER A 51 1.23 -4.38 4.24
N SER A 52 0.94 -3.20 4.79
CA SER A 52 0.25 -3.10 6.10
C SER A 52 -1.20 -3.59 6.07
N ASP A 53 -1.91 -3.36 4.96
CA ASP A 53 -3.29 -3.82 4.79
C ASP A 53 -3.35 -5.34 4.60
N GLU A 54 -2.39 -5.89 3.86
CA GLU A 54 -2.21 -7.34 3.70
C GLU A 54 -1.96 -8.02 5.06
N ASP A 55 -1.03 -7.47 5.86
CA ASP A 55 -0.71 -7.95 7.21
C ASP A 55 -1.92 -7.93 8.15
N LEU A 56 -2.74 -6.88 8.08
CA LEU A 56 -3.92 -6.72 8.92
C LEU A 56 -4.95 -7.84 8.63
N LYS A 57 -5.24 -8.07 7.35
CA LYS A 57 -6.19 -9.10 6.92
C LYS A 57 -5.70 -10.51 7.22
N LEU A 58 -4.41 -10.77 7.04
CA LEU A 58 -3.81 -12.07 7.41
C LEU A 58 -3.97 -12.34 8.92
N THR A 59 -3.82 -11.29 9.73
CA THR A 59 -3.98 -11.38 11.19
C THR A 59 -5.43 -11.67 11.59
N GLU A 60 -6.41 -11.01 10.95
CA GLU A 60 -7.84 -11.25 11.19
C GLU A 60 -8.25 -12.68 10.82
N ARG A 61 -7.80 -13.18 9.66
CA ARG A 61 -8.05 -14.56 9.22
C ARG A 61 -7.43 -15.58 10.19
N THR A 62 -6.21 -15.33 10.66
CA THR A 62 -5.51 -16.22 11.60
C THR A 62 -6.27 -16.30 12.93
N LYS A 63 -6.79 -15.17 13.44
CA LYS A 63 -7.64 -15.17 14.64
C LYS A 63 -8.92 -15.98 14.45
N ALA A 64 -9.62 -15.78 13.33
CA ALA A 64 -10.84 -16.54 13.04
C ALA A 64 -10.58 -18.05 12.91
N LEU A 65 -9.43 -18.46 12.37
CA LEU A 65 -9.02 -19.87 12.31
C LEU A 65 -8.81 -20.46 13.71
N ILE A 66 -8.10 -19.73 14.58
CA ILE A 66 -7.86 -20.14 15.97
C ILE A 66 -9.20 -20.30 16.71
N ASP A 67 -10.13 -19.36 16.54
CA ASP A 67 -11.45 -19.41 17.16
C ASP A 67 -12.26 -20.60 16.66
N TYR A 68 -12.20 -20.90 15.36
CA TYR A 68 -12.82 -22.09 14.77
C TYR A 68 -12.24 -23.38 15.37
N GLU A 69 -10.92 -23.52 15.48
CA GLU A 69 -10.28 -24.69 16.09
C GLU A 69 -10.65 -24.84 17.58
N ASN A 70 -10.72 -23.73 18.31
CA ASN A 70 -11.13 -23.72 19.70
C ASN A 70 -12.60 -24.15 19.85
N SER A 71 -13.48 -23.69 18.96
CA SER A 71 -14.90 -24.10 18.93
C SER A 71 -15.07 -25.60 18.65
N LYS A 72 -14.21 -26.18 17.80
CA LYS A 72 -14.19 -27.62 17.53
C LYS A 72 -13.79 -28.42 18.76
N LYS A 73 -12.72 -28.01 19.46
CA LYS A 73 -12.31 -28.63 20.74
C LYS A 73 -13.40 -28.52 21.81
N ALA A 74 -14.09 -27.37 21.87
CA ALA A 74 -15.20 -27.16 22.80
C ALA A 74 -16.38 -28.09 22.50
N LEU A 75 -16.70 -28.32 21.22
CA LEU A 75 -17.73 -29.28 20.81
C LEU A 75 -17.37 -30.71 21.20
N ASP A 76 -16.12 -31.14 20.98
CA ASP A 76 -15.67 -32.48 21.37
C ASP A 76 -15.80 -32.67 22.89
N LYS A 77 -15.46 -31.64 23.68
CA LYS A 77 -15.64 -31.65 25.13
C LYS A 77 -17.12 -31.70 25.56
N ALA A 78 -18.00 -30.98 24.87
CA ALA A 78 -19.44 -31.01 25.11
C ALA A 78 -20.04 -32.38 24.80
N ARG A 79 -19.60 -33.02 23.70
CA ARG A 79 -19.98 -34.39 23.31
C ARG A 79 -19.55 -35.41 24.36
N LEU A 80 -18.31 -35.34 24.83
CA LEU A 80 -17.82 -36.22 25.91
C LEU A 80 -18.62 -36.09 27.21
N LYS A 81 -19.08 -34.88 27.53
CA LYS A 81 -19.90 -34.60 28.73
C LYS A 81 -21.40 -34.83 28.52
N SER A 82 -21.83 -35.14 27.29
CA SER A 82 -23.24 -35.25 26.86
C SER A 82 -24.12 -34.08 27.29
N ARG A 83 -23.53 -32.87 27.36
CA ARG A 83 -24.20 -31.63 27.80
C ARG A 83 -23.88 -30.50 26.82
N ASP A 84 -24.86 -29.64 26.58
CA ASP A 84 -24.74 -28.42 25.77
C ASP A 84 -24.26 -28.64 24.32
N VAL A 85 -24.42 -29.86 23.79
CA VAL A 85 -23.95 -30.27 22.46
C VAL A 85 -24.55 -29.38 21.36
N LYS A 86 -25.86 -29.09 21.42
CA LYS A 86 -26.54 -28.24 20.44
C LYS A 86 -26.03 -26.80 20.43
N VAL A 87 -25.72 -26.25 21.61
CA VAL A 87 -25.19 -24.89 21.76
C VAL A 87 -23.76 -24.83 21.21
N ALA A 88 -22.93 -25.83 21.53
CA ALA A 88 -21.57 -25.93 21.00
C ALA A 88 -21.53 -26.16 19.48
N GLU A 89 -22.51 -26.90 18.93
CA GLU A 89 -22.66 -27.07 17.48
C GLU A 89 -23.05 -25.78 16.76
N ALA A 90 -24.00 -25.01 17.31
CA ALA A 90 -24.39 -23.72 16.77
C ALA A 90 -23.21 -22.73 16.78
N HIS A 91 -22.49 -22.63 17.90
CA HIS A 91 -21.31 -21.77 18.01
C HIS A 91 -20.20 -22.17 17.04
N ARG A 92 -19.93 -23.47 16.87
CA ARG A 92 -18.97 -23.97 15.86
C ARG A 92 -19.40 -23.56 14.45
N GLN A 93 -20.69 -23.67 14.14
CA GLN A 93 -21.22 -23.31 12.83
C GLN A 93 -21.06 -21.81 12.55
N GLU A 94 -21.31 -20.95 13.54
CA GLU A 94 -21.05 -19.51 13.42
C GLU A 94 -19.57 -19.19 13.21
N CYS A 95 -18.67 -19.82 13.97
CA CYS A 95 -17.22 -19.65 13.76
C CYS A 95 -16.77 -20.13 12.38
N CYS A 96 -17.34 -21.23 11.87
CA CYS A 96 -17.06 -21.76 10.53
C CYS A 96 -17.48 -20.75 9.45
N GLN A 97 -18.72 -20.24 9.54
CA GLN A 97 -19.24 -19.25 8.59
C GLN A 97 -18.41 -17.96 8.58
N LYS A 98 -18.03 -17.45 9.76
CA LYS A 98 -17.16 -16.28 9.87
C LYS A 98 -15.80 -16.52 9.22
N TRP A 99 -15.19 -17.69 9.46
CA TRP A 99 -13.90 -18.03 8.87
C TRP A 99 -13.96 -18.21 7.35
N GLU A 100 -15.02 -18.84 6.83
CA GLU A 100 -15.26 -18.99 5.39
C GLU A 100 -15.45 -17.63 4.72
N GLN A 101 -16.29 -16.77 5.28
CA GLN A 101 -16.51 -15.42 4.77
C GLN A 101 -15.22 -14.59 4.74
N LEU A 102 -14.45 -14.59 5.83
CA LEU A 102 -13.16 -13.90 5.90
C LEU A 102 -12.15 -14.49 4.91
N SER A 103 -12.18 -15.81 4.70
CA SER A 103 -11.29 -16.47 3.75
C SER A 103 -11.63 -16.16 2.30
N GLU A 104 -12.92 -16.12 1.94
CA GLU A 104 -13.36 -15.72 0.60
C GLU A 104 -13.07 -14.24 0.34
N SER A 105 -13.42 -13.36 1.29
CA SER A 105 -13.11 -11.93 1.19
C SER A 105 -11.60 -11.68 1.03
N ALA A 106 -10.76 -12.38 1.81
CA ALA A 106 -9.32 -12.26 1.69
C ALA A 106 -8.77 -12.75 0.34
N LYS A 107 -9.36 -13.80 -0.27
CA LYS A 107 -8.98 -14.27 -1.62
C LYS A 107 -9.33 -13.24 -2.68
N GLU A 108 -10.55 -12.70 -2.65
CA GLU A 108 -10.97 -11.65 -3.59
C GLU A 108 -10.11 -10.40 -3.47
N GLU A 109 -9.75 -10.03 -2.25
CA GLU A 109 -8.89 -8.89 -2.00
C GLU A 109 -7.45 -9.12 -2.44
N LEU A 110 -6.88 -10.31 -2.26
CA LEU A 110 -5.55 -10.64 -2.78
C LEU A 110 -5.49 -10.48 -4.30
N ILE A 111 -6.52 -10.94 -5.02
CA ILE A 111 -6.64 -10.77 -6.47
C ILE A 111 -6.78 -9.28 -6.81
N ASN A 112 -7.62 -8.54 -6.08
CA ASN A 112 -7.78 -7.10 -6.26
C ASN A 112 -6.51 -6.32 -5.93
N PHE A 113 -5.71 -6.78 -4.98
CA PHE A 113 -4.46 -6.17 -4.55
C PHE A 113 -3.41 -6.29 -5.65
N GLU A 114 -3.29 -7.46 -6.28
CA GLU A 114 -2.41 -7.63 -7.46
C GLU A 114 -2.81 -6.68 -8.59
N GLN A 115 -4.11 -6.61 -8.91
CA GLN A 115 -4.62 -5.75 -9.98
C GLN A 115 -4.48 -4.25 -9.66
N LYS A 116 -4.84 -3.82 -8.45
CA LYS A 116 -4.73 -2.41 -8.01
C LYS A 116 -3.28 -1.98 -7.87
N GLY A 117 -2.40 -2.85 -7.35
CA GLY A 117 -0.98 -2.59 -7.24
C GLY A 117 -0.33 -2.39 -8.61
N VAL A 118 -0.65 -3.26 -9.57
CA VAL A 118 -0.16 -3.15 -10.95
C VAL A 118 -0.73 -1.92 -11.65
N ALA A 119 -2.02 -1.64 -11.50
CA ALA A 119 -2.66 -0.48 -12.13
C ALA A 119 -2.14 0.85 -11.58
N ALA A 120 -2.00 0.97 -10.26
CA ALA A 120 -1.43 2.15 -9.61
C ALA A 120 0.03 2.36 -10.04
N PHE A 121 0.83 1.28 -10.09
CA PHE A 121 2.21 1.34 -10.55
C PHE A 121 2.32 1.76 -12.02
N ARG A 122 1.46 1.21 -12.91
CA ARG A 122 1.41 1.60 -14.34
C ARG A 122 1.01 3.06 -14.51
N LYS A 123 -0.06 3.51 -13.85
CA LYS A 123 -0.52 4.90 -13.91
C LYS A 123 0.60 5.86 -13.49
N HIS A 124 1.27 5.52 -12.40
CA HIS A 124 2.37 6.31 -11.88
C HIS A 124 3.60 6.34 -12.81
N LEU A 125 3.96 5.22 -13.46
CA LEU A 125 5.00 5.21 -14.49
C LEU A 125 4.65 6.10 -15.70
N MET A 126 3.38 6.10 -16.12
CA MET A 126 2.91 6.98 -17.19
C MET A 126 3.01 8.45 -16.80
N GLU A 127 2.46 8.83 -15.63
CA GLU A 127 2.53 10.20 -15.10
C GLU A 127 3.99 10.70 -15.00
N MET A 128 4.91 9.84 -14.56
CA MET A 128 6.35 10.14 -14.50
C MET A 128 6.96 10.36 -15.88
N SER A 129 6.69 9.47 -16.83
CA SER A 129 7.22 9.60 -18.20
C SER A 129 6.74 10.88 -18.87
N GLU A 130 5.49 11.28 -18.62
CA GLU A 130 4.94 12.53 -19.13
C GLU A 130 5.61 13.75 -18.52
N LEU A 131 5.91 13.73 -17.22
CA LEU A 131 6.63 14.83 -16.55
C LEU A 131 8.07 14.97 -17.05
N GLU A 132 8.77 13.86 -17.26
CA GLU A 132 10.12 13.86 -17.84
C GLU A 132 10.14 14.41 -19.26
N ILE A 133 9.15 14.05 -20.09
CA ILE A 133 8.98 14.57 -21.46
C ILE A 133 8.64 16.06 -21.44
N LYS A 134 7.74 16.51 -20.54
CA LYS A 134 7.42 17.94 -20.42
C LYS A 134 8.64 18.76 -20.03
N HIS A 135 9.42 18.28 -19.07
CA HIS A 135 10.65 18.96 -18.62
C HIS A 135 11.73 18.99 -19.71
N SER A 136 11.92 17.91 -20.45
CA SER A 136 12.88 17.88 -21.57
C SER A 136 12.47 18.83 -22.70
N ASN A 137 11.18 18.85 -23.05
CA ASN A 137 10.66 19.76 -24.07
C ASN A 137 10.79 21.23 -23.68
N VAL A 138 10.50 21.58 -22.42
CA VAL A 138 10.73 22.94 -21.90
C VAL A 138 12.21 23.30 -21.98
N SER A 139 13.11 22.42 -21.55
CA SER A 139 14.56 22.66 -21.61
C SER A 139 15.07 22.86 -23.06
N LEU A 140 14.53 22.11 -24.02
CA LEU A 140 14.87 22.27 -25.44
C LEU A 140 14.34 23.59 -26.00
N LEU A 141 13.14 24.02 -25.59
CA LEU A 141 12.56 25.29 -25.99
C LEU A 141 13.40 26.47 -25.50
N TRP A 142 13.82 26.44 -24.23
CA TRP A 142 14.71 27.45 -23.66
C TRP A 142 16.07 27.49 -24.38
N SER A 143 16.64 26.33 -24.70
CA SER A 143 17.87 26.26 -25.50
C SER A 143 17.70 26.89 -26.88
N CYS A 144 16.57 26.64 -27.57
CA CYS A 144 16.31 27.24 -28.89
C CYS A 144 16.17 28.76 -28.78
N ILE A 145 15.40 29.24 -27.80
CA ILE A 145 15.22 30.69 -27.55
C ILE A 145 16.58 31.36 -27.27
N CYS A 146 17.46 30.73 -26.49
CA CYS A 146 18.81 31.25 -26.23
C CYS A 146 19.67 31.32 -27.50
N ILE A 147 19.57 30.33 -28.39
CA ILE A 147 20.31 30.33 -29.67
C ILE A 147 19.77 31.40 -30.62
N ASP A 148 18.46 31.58 -30.68
CA ASP A 148 17.82 32.59 -31.53
C ASP A 148 18.10 34.01 -31.04
N LEU A 149 18.17 34.22 -29.72
CA LEU A 149 18.62 35.49 -29.13
C LEU A 149 20.11 35.78 -29.44
N PHE A 150 20.95 34.75 -29.50
CA PHE A 150 22.37 34.89 -29.85
C PHE A 150 22.61 35.13 -31.34
N LYS A 151 21.73 34.65 -32.23
CA LYS A 151 21.82 34.87 -33.69
C LYS A 151 21.31 36.23 -34.15
N ASN A 152 20.47 36.88 -33.35
CA ASN A 152 19.84 38.17 -33.66
C ASN A 152 20.58 39.38 -33.05
N ASN A 153 21.80 39.20 -32.56
CA ASN A 153 22.69 40.21 -31.99
C ASN A 153 24.06 40.13 -32.67
#